data_AF-A0A433QXX7-F1
#
_entry.id   AF-A0A433QXX7-F1
#
_cell.length_a   1.000
_cell.length_b   1.000
_cell.length_c   1.000
_cell.angle_alpha   90.00
_cell.angle_beta   90.00
_cell.angle_gamma   90.00
#
_symmetry.space_group_name_H-M   'P 1'
#
loop_
_entity.id
_entity.type
_entity.pdbx_description
1 polymer ?
#
loop_
_entity_poly.entity_id
_entity_poly.type
_entity_poly.pdbx_seq_one_letter_code
_entity_poly.pdbx_strand_id
1 'polypeptide(L)'
;MVERVLENQLALVIYYCFPCNKFGNHEPGSNEEIKTFVAKYNTKFQMMDKIDVDGSNEHPLYTYLKSQLRGTLIDAIRWNFTKFIVDRNGIPIQRFGPKDEPNNMVLLERLLDGEHVNQVLDGAEPPKPAAYGRRALAPLSTKKELQN
;
A
#
# COMPACT_ATOMS: atom_id res chain seq x y z
N MET A 1 -1.30 0.97 -14.49
CA MET A 1 -1.57 1.42 -13.11
C MET A 1 -0.69 2.59 -12.65
N VAL A 2 0.50 2.82 -13.22
CA VAL A 2 1.39 3.93 -12.81
C VAL A 2 1.09 5.27 -13.49
N GLU A 3 0.34 5.29 -14.60
CA GLU A 3 0.18 6.51 -15.42
C GLU A 3 -0.97 7.45 -15.00
N ARG A 4 -1.92 7.01 -14.16
CA ARG A 4 -3.09 7.85 -13.78
C ARG A 4 -2.86 8.75 -12.57
N VAL A 5 -1.74 8.60 -11.87
CA VAL A 5 -1.40 9.45 -10.71
C VAL A 5 -0.84 10.82 -11.14
N LEU A 6 -0.61 11.05 -12.44
CA LEU A 6 0.09 12.23 -12.93
C LEU A 6 -0.77 13.49 -13.11
N GLU A 7 -2.09 13.41 -12.99
CA GLU A 7 -2.98 14.59 -13.15
C GLU A 7 -3.19 15.38 -11.84
N ASN A 8 -2.79 14.83 -10.67
CA ASN A 8 -2.79 15.53 -9.38
C ASN A 8 -1.33 15.75 -8.90
N GLN A 9 -0.71 16.84 -9.36
CA GLN A 9 0.72 17.18 -9.19
C GLN A 9 1.28 17.28 -7.75
N LEU A 10 0.50 16.99 -6.70
CA LEU A 10 0.93 17.15 -5.29
C LEU A 10 0.88 15.87 -4.45
N ALA A 11 0.39 14.76 -4.99
CA ALA A 11 0.21 13.52 -4.22
C ALA A 11 1.43 12.61 -4.36
N LEU A 12 2.31 12.59 -3.34
CA LEU A 12 3.50 11.74 -3.31
C LEU A 12 3.20 10.43 -2.58
N VAL A 13 3.30 9.30 -3.28
CA VAL A 13 3.35 7.96 -2.63
C VAL A 13 4.80 7.59 -2.36
N ILE A 14 5.09 7.21 -1.12
CA ILE A 14 6.39 6.65 -0.74
C ILE A 14 6.19 5.18 -0.37
N TYR A 15 7.01 4.30 -0.94
CA TYR A 15 6.98 2.88 -0.66
C TYR A 15 8.19 2.51 0.20
N TYR A 16 7.93 1.96 1.38
CA TYR A 16 8.96 1.38 2.25
C TYR A 16 8.92 -0.13 2.16
N CYS A 17 10.06 -0.74 1.85
CA CYS A 17 10.22 -2.18 1.78
C CYS A 17 11.08 -2.66 2.93
N PHE A 18 10.56 -3.58 3.74
CA PHE A 18 11.24 -4.15 4.90
C PHE A 18 11.59 -5.61 4.61
N PRO A 19 12.87 -5.93 4.34
CA PRO A 19 13.32 -7.30 4.17
C PRO A 19 13.07 -8.12 5.44
N CYS A 20 12.72 -9.40 5.29
CA CYS A 20 12.52 -10.33 6.41
C CYS A 20 12.81 -11.76 5.98
N ASN A 21 13.61 -12.50 6.77
CA ASN A 21 14.01 -13.86 6.42
C ASN A 21 13.16 -14.97 7.07
N LYS A 22 12.07 -14.63 7.76
CA LYS A 22 11.26 -15.59 8.53
C LYS A 22 10.36 -16.49 7.69
N PHE A 23 10.27 -16.23 6.38
CA PHE A 23 9.35 -16.91 5.48
C PHE A 23 10.13 -17.72 4.44
N GLY A 24 10.36 -19.01 4.75
CA GLY A 24 11.04 -19.94 3.84
C GLY A 24 12.53 -19.67 3.62
N ASN A 25 13.17 -18.83 4.44
CA ASN A 25 14.54 -18.36 4.23
C ASN A 25 14.76 -17.68 2.87
N HIS A 26 13.76 -16.96 2.36
CA HIS A 26 13.82 -16.30 1.05
C HIS A 26 14.60 -14.97 1.04
N GLU A 27 15.11 -14.51 2.18
CA GLU A 27 15.91 -13.28 2.31
C GLU A 27 17.16 -13.48 3.19
N PRO A 28 18.05 -14.44 2.84
CA PRO A 28 19.13 -14.87 3.71
C PRO A 28 20.26 -13.85 3.82
N GLY A 29 20.42 -12.97 2.82
CA GLY A 29 21.54 -12.04 2.72
C GLY A 29 21.57 -10.95 3.80
N SER A 30 22.70 -10.25 3.89
CA SER A 30 22.88 -9.05 4.71
C SER A 30 22.16 -7.83 4.10
N ASN A 31 22.02 -6.74 4.87
CA ASN A 31 21.41 -5.51 4.37
C ASN A 31 22.15 -4.96 3.14
N GLU A 32 23.48 -5.06 3.12
CA GLU A 32 24.34 -4.63 2.01
C GLU A 32 24.13 -5.49 0.76
N GLU A 33 24.04 -6.82 0.93
CA GLU A 33 23.79 -7.76 -0.17
C GLU A 33 22.41 -7.54 -0.79
N ILE A 34 21.38 -7.35 0.05
CA ILE A 34 20.02 -7.05 -0.38
C ILE A 34 19.98 -5.72 -1.15
N LYS A 35 20.57 -4.67 -0.60
CA LYS A 35 20.65 -3.36 -1.25
C LYS A 35 21.33 -3.43 -2.62
N THR A 36 22.42 -4.19 -2.71
CA THR A 36 23.18 -4.40 -3.95
C THR A 36 22.36 -5.18 -4.97
N PHE A 37 21.63 -6.20 -4.53
CA PHE A 37 20.75 -6.97 -5.38
C PHE A 37 19.62 -6.10 -5.96
N VAL A 38 18.93 -5.34 -5.11
CA VAL A 38 17.78 -4.50 -5.48
C VAL A 38 18.18 -3.35 -6.41
N ALA A 39 19.39 -2.80 -6.25
CA ALA A 39 19.90 -1.72 -7.11
C ALA A 39 19.89 -2.07 -8.61
N LYS A 40 19.98 -3.36 -8.96
CA LYS A 40 19.93 -3.86 -10.35
C LYS A 40 18.57 -3.65 -11.02
N TYR A 41 17.51 -3.47 -10.23
CA TYR A 41 16.13 -3.39 -10.71
C TYR A 41 15.60 -1.96 -10.80
N ASN A 42 16.44 -0.95 -10.56
CA ASN A 42 16.10 0.48 -10.62
C ASN A 42 14.77 0.81 -9.90
N THR A 43 14.57 0.24 -8.71
CA THR A 43 13.30 0.33 -7.98
C THR A 43 13.12 1.74 -7.39
N LYS A 44 11.90 2.27 -7.46
CA LYS A 44 11.54 3.53 -6.77
C LYS A 44 11.25 3.35 -5.27
N PHE A 45 11.35 2.12 -4.78
CA PHE A 45 11.04 1.78 -3.39
C PHE A 45 12.23 2.07 -2.49
N GLN A 46 11.97 2.58 -1.29
CA GLN A 46 12.98 2.73 -0.27
C GLN A 46 13.17 1.39 0.43
N MET A 47 14.30 0.75 0.15
CA MET A 47 14.69 -0.49 0.83
C MET A 47 15.25 -0.15 2.22
N MET A 48 14.65 -0.74 3.25
CA MET A 48 15.02 -0.57 4.65
C MET A 48 15.94 -1.71 5.12
N ASP A 49 16.45 -1.59 6.34
CA ASP A 49 17.17 -2.69 6.98
C ASP A 49 16.25 -3.88 7.27
N LYS A 50 16.83 -5.08 7.26
CA LYS A 50 16.14 -6.32 7.57
C LYS A 50 15.62 -6.31 9.01
N ILE A 51 14.37 -6.69 9.19
CA ILE A 51 13.70 -6.75 10.49
C ILE A 51 12.89 -8.04 10.65
N ASP A 52 12.59 -8.38 11.91
CA ASP A 52 11.61 -9.40 12.25
C ASP A 52 10.21 -8.75 12.31
N VAL A 53 9.22 -9.39 11.67
CA VAL A 53 7.84 -8.89 11.58
C VAL A 53 6.85 -9.69 12.43
N ASP A 54 7.36 -10.73 13.11
CA ASP A 54 6.64 -11.61 14.02
C ASP A 54 7.63 -12.20 15.04
N GLY A 55 7.09 -12.80 16.11
CA GLY A 55 7.87 -13.44 17.16
C GLY A 55 8.35 -12.48 18.25
N SER A 56 9.19 -12.98 19.16
CA SER A 56 9.63 -12.23 20.35
C SER A 56 10.50 -11.00 20.03
N ASN A 57 11.13 -10.99 18.87
CA ASN A 57 12.02 -9.92 18.41
C ASN A 57 11.35 -9.05 17.34
N GLU A 58 10.03 -9.13 17.22
CA GLU A 58 9.27 -8.33 16.28
C GLU A 58 9.60 -6.83 16.44
N HIS A 59 9.79 -6.16 15.30
CA HIS A 59 10.00 -4.73 15.28
C HIS A 59 8.73 -3.96 15.69
N PRO A 60 8.82 -2.92 16.56
CA PRO A 60 7.65 -2.20 17.07
C PRO A 60 6.70 -1.64 16.01
N LEU A 61 7.23 -1.29 14.83
CA LEU A 61 6.42 -0.90 13.68
C LEU A 61 5.38 -1.97 13.31
N TYR A 62 5.80 -3.23 13.19
CA TYR A 62 4.90 -4.32 12.81
C TYR A 62 3.96 -4.70 13.96
N THR A 63 4.39 -4.56 15.22
CA THR A 63 3.50 -4.66 16.38
C THR A 63 2.38 -3.62 16.29
N TYR A 64 2.73 -2.35 16.02
CA TYR A 64 1.74 -1.28 15.83
C TYR A 64 0.80 -1.57 14.66
N LEU A 65 1.34 -1.87 13.47
CA LEU A 65 0.54 -2.15 12.27
C LEU A 65 -0.45 -3.30 12.47
N LYS A 66 -0.02 -4.43 13.05
CA LYS A 66 -0.89 -5.57 13.35
C LYS A 66 -1.93 -5.26 14.42
N SER A 67 -1.61 -4.41 15.39
CA SER A 67 -2.56 -4.00 16.43
C SER A 67 -3.69 -3.12 15.90
N GLN A 68 -3.40 -2.29 14.88
CA GLN A 68 -4.38 -1.42 14.24
C GLN A 68 -5.16 -2.15 13.13
N LEU A 69 -4.52 -3.10 12.43
CA LEU A 69 -5.09 -3.82 11.29
C LEU A 69 -4.93 -5.33 11.49
N ARG A 70 -5.95 -5.91 12.10
CA ARG A 70 -5.99 -7.34 12.41
C ARG A 70 -6.01 -8.21 11.16
N GLY A 71 -5.50 -9.43 11.31
CA GLY A 71 -5.56 -10.41 10.23
C GLY A 71 -6.92 -11.11 10.18
N THR A 72 -7.19 -11.83 9.10
CA THR A 72 -8.48 -12.53 8.91
C THR A 72 -8.68 -13.73 9.84
N LEU A 73 -7.59 -14.40 10.24
CA LEU A 73 -7.63 -15.55 11.15
C LEU A 73 -6.72 -15.35 12.37
N ILE A 74 -5.53 -14.81 12.13
CA ILE A 74 -4.54 -14.45 13.15
C ILE A 74 -3.89 -13.14 12.73
N ASP A 75 -3.43 -12.36 13.70
CA ASP A 75 -2.85 -11.05 13.42
C ASP A 75 -1.46 -11.14 12.78
N ALA A 76 -0.74 -12.25 12.97
CA ALA A 76 0.62 -12.48 12.45
C ALA A 76 0.76 -12.26 10.93
N ILE A 77 1.94 -11.86 10.47
CA ILE A 77 2.28 -11.78 9.05
C ILE A 77 2.47 -13.20 8.51
N ARG A 78 1.58 -13.64 7.63
CA ARG A 78 1.55 -15.05 7.22
C ARG A 78 2.60 -15.41 6.18
N TRP A 79 3.07 -14.43 5.41
CA TRP A 79 4.01 -14.65 4.31
C TRP A 79 4.60 -13.32 3.80
N ASN A 80 5.65 -13.47 2.97
CA ASN A 80 6.25 -12.38 2.19
C ASN A 80 5.20 -11.58 1.41
N PHE A 81 5.46 -10.28 1.19
CA PHE A 81 4.61 -9.36 0.43
C PHE A 81 3.23 -9.06 1.04
N THR A 82 3.11 -9.15 2.37
CA THR A 82 2.02 -8.48 3.10
C THR A 82 2.24 -6.97 3.04
N LYS A 83 1.17 -6.19 2.85
CA LYS A 83 1.25 -4.76 2.52
C LYS A 83 0.31 -3.97 3.43
N PHE A 84 0.72 -2.75 3.75
CA PHE A 84 -0.08 -1.82 4.55
C PHE A 84 -0.15 -0.48 3.83
N ILE A 85 -1.32 0.13 3.81
CA ILE A 85 -1.49 1.55 3.49
C ILE A 85 -1.51 2.31 4.80
N VAL A 86 -0.66 3.32 4.89
CA VAL A 86 -0.57 4.23 6.04
C VAL A 86 -0.75 5.65 5.52
N ASP A 87 -1.60 6.42 6.18
CA ASP A 87 -1.85 7.80 5.78
C ASP A 87 -0.70 8.75 6.20
N ARG A 88 -0.82 10.03 5.82
CA ARG A 88 0.16 11.08 6.16
C ARG A 88 0.30 11.37 7.66
N ASN A 89 -0.64 10.91 8.49
CA ASN A 89 -0.62 11.08 9.94
C ASN A 89 -0.06 9.84 10.65
N GLY A 90 0.36 8.81 9.91
CA GLY A 90 0.87 7.56 10.47
C GLY A 90 -0.22 6.59 10.90
N ILE A 91 -1.47 6.79 10.46
CA ILE A 91 -2.60 5.91 10.78
C ILE A 91 -2.68 4.80 9.72
N PRO A 92 -2.62 3.51 10.11
CA PRO A 92 -2.80 2.40 9.20
C PRO A 92 -4.26 2.34 8.73
N ILE A 93 -4.47 2.34 7.42
CA ILE A 93 -5.80 2.41 6.81
C ILE A 93 -6.27 1.03 6.34
N GLN A 94 -5.38 0.25 5.74
CA GLN A 94 -5.74 -1.06 5.20
C GLN A 94 -4.54 -2.01 5.12
N ARG A 95 -4.80 -3.29 5.34
CA ARG A 95 -3.86 -4.40 5.23
C ARG A 95 -4.23 -5.30 4.07
N PHE A 96 -3.22 -5.74 3.32
CA PHE A 96 -3.35 -6.62 2.16
C PHE A 96 -2.43 -7.82 2.30
N GLY A 97 -2.90 -8.98 1.88
CA GLY A 97 -2.13 -10.20 1.78
C GLY A 97 -1.19 -10.25 0.57
N PRO A 98 -0.40 -11.33 0.46
CA PRO A 98 0.57 -11.52 -0.63
C PRO A 98 -0.05 -11.49 -2.02
N LYS A 99 -1.23 -12.08 -2.17
CA LYS A 99 -1.94 -12.25 -3.45
C LYS A 99 -2.79 -11.06 -3.86
N ASP A 100 -2.94 -10.07 -2.99
CA ASP A 100 -3.68 -8.85 -3.33
C ASP A 100 -2.87 -8.02 -4.31
N GLU A 101 -3.44 -7.84 -5.51
CA GLU A 101 -2.84 -7.06 -6.57
C GLU A 101 -2.91 -5.57 -6.27
N PRO A 102 -1.93 -4.78 -6.72
CA PRO A 102 -1.95 -3.33 -6.59
C PRO A 102 -3.25 -2.69 -7.11
N ASN A 103 -3.83 -3.20 -8.21
CA ASN A 103 -5.08 -2.69 -8.78
C ASN A 103 -6.27 -2.75 -7.81
N ASN A 104 -6.20 -3.58 -6.76
CA ASN A 104 -7.24 -3.70 -5.74
C ASN A 104 -7.06 -2.68 -4.58
N MET A 105 -6.01 -1.86 -4.61
CA MET A 105 -5.71 -0.84 -3.60
C MET A 105 -6.43 0.47 -3.90
N VAL A 106 -7.74 0.43 -4.13
CA VAL A 106 -8.57 1.60 -4.49
C VAL A 106 -8.49 2.70 -3.43
N LEU A 107 -8.25 2.35 -2.16
CA LEU A 107 -8.04 3.36 -1.11
C LEU A 107 -6.78 4.21 -1.32
N LEU A 108 -5.73 3.66 -1.95
CA LEU A 108 -4.54 4.44 -2.25
C LEU A 108 -4.90 5.59 -3.21
N GLU A 109 -5.69 5.31 -4.24
CA GLU A 109 -6.14 6.34 -5.20
C GLU A 109 -6.98 7.42 -4.48
N ARG A 110 -7.94 7.01 -3.63
CA ARG A 110 -8.77 7.93 -2.86
C ARG A 110 -7.98 8.84 -1.92
N LEU A 111 -6.97 8.29 -1.24
CA LEU A 111 -6.08 9.07 -0.37
C LEU A 111 -5.25 10.07 -1.18
N LEU A 112 -4.82 9.71 -2.40
CA LEU A 112 -4.11 10.63 -3.30
C LEU A 112 -5.00 11.76 -3.82
N ASP A 113 -6.31 11.51 -3.96
CA ASP A 113 -7.30 12.52 -4.31
C ASP A 113 -7.71 13.41 -3.12
N GLY A 114 -7.08 13.22 -1.94
CA GLY A 114 -7.31 14.03 -0.75
C GLY A 114 -8.52 13.63 0.08
N GLU A 115 -9.11 12.46 -0.18
CA GLU A 115 -10.20 11.96 0.66
C GLU A 115 -9.68 11.55 2.05
N HIS A 116 -10.40 11.99 3.08
CA HIS A 116 -10.18 11.54 4.45
C HIS A 116 -10.92 10.22 4.70
N VAL A 117 -10.18 9.15 4.97
CA VAL A 117 -10.75 7.85 5.33
C VAL A 117 -10.86 7.78 6.87
N ASN A 118 -12.05 8.05 7.40
CA ASN A 118 -12.29 8.18 8.85
C ASN A 118 -12.43 6.84 9.60
N GLN A 119 -12.22 5.70 8.95
CA GLN A 119 -12.29 4.38 9.59
C GLN A 119 -11.20 3.45 9.06
N VAL A 120 -10.50 2.82 9.99
CA VAL A 120 -9.77 1.57 9.77
C VAL A 120 -10.77 0.60 9.15
N LEU A 121 -10.60 0.20 7.89
CA LEU A 121 -11.46 -0.82 7.28
C LEU A 121 -11.07 -2.16 7.88
N ASP A 122 -11.67 -2.47 9.02
CA ASP A 122 -11.45 -3.70 9.77
C ASP A 122 -12.09 -4.86 8.98
N GLY A 123 -11.28 -5.58 8.21
CA GLY A 123 -11.62 -6.88 7.62
C GLY A 123 -12.79 -6.96 6.63
N ALA A 124 -13.54 -5.89 6.40
CA ALA A 124 -14.55 -5.83 5.35
C ALA A 124 -13.85 -5.68 3.99
N GLU A 125 -14.06 -6.65 3.11
CA GLU A 125 -13.70 -6.53 1.69
C GLU A 125 -14.28 -5.18 1.20
N PRO A 126 -13.48 -4.26 0.64
CA PRO A 126 -14.03 -3.05 0.06
C PRO A 126 -15.10 -3.49 -0.95
N PRO A 127 -16.23 -2.79 -1.09
CA PRO A 127 -17.29 -3.20 -2.00
C PRO A 127 -16.63 -3.49 -3.36
N LYS A 128 -16.76 -4.74 -3.82
CA LYS A 128 -16.20 -5.16 -5.12
C LYS A 128 -16.54 -4.07 -6.12
N PRO A 129 -15.58 -3.54 -6.89
CA PRO A 129 -15.88 -2.52 -7.88
C PRO A 129 -17.06 -3.03 -8.69
N ALA A 130 -18.21 -2.36 -8.60
CA ALA A 130 -19.32 -2.65 -9.49
C ALA A 130 -18.70 -2.60 -10.87
N ALA A 131 -18.72 -3.74 -11.58
CA ALA A 131 -17.92 -3.98 -12.77
C ALA A 131 -17.82 -2.69 -13.55
N TYR A 132 -16.61 -2.11 -13.63
CA TYR A 132 -16.35 -0.92 -14.45
C TYR A 132 -16.43 -1.39 -15.91
N GLY A 133 -17.65 -1.76 -16.31
CA GLY A 133 -18.05 -1.88 -17.68
C GLY A 133 -17.72 -0.55 -18.30
N ARG A 134 -17.01 -0.63 -19.42
CA ARG A 134 -16.67 0.46 -20.33
C ARG A 134 -17.83 1.44 -20.47
N ARG A 135 -17.94 2.41 -19.57
CA ARG A 135 -18.78 3.57 -19.79
C ARG A 135 -17.86 4.57 -20.46
N ALA A 136 -18.05 4.71 -21.77
CA ALA A 136 -17.49 5.80 -22.53
C ALA A 136 -17.70 7.09 -21.75
N LEU A 137 -16.60 7.77 -21.42
CA LEU A 137 -16.64 9.08 -20.82
C LEU A 137 -17.37 10.00 -21.79
N ALA A 138 -18.55 10.49 -21.41
CA ALA A 138 -19.13 11.63 -22.09
C ALA A 138 -18.17 12.82 -21.87
N PRO A 139 -17.89 13.63 -22.91
CA PRO A 139 -17.00 14.77 -22.76
C PRO A 139 -17.59 15.75 -21.73
N LEU A 140 -16.73 16.20 -20.81
CA LEU A 140 -17.04 17.21 -19.81
C LEU A 140 -17.56 18.48 -20.51
N SER A 141 -18.80 18.86 -20.22
CA SER A 141 -19.34 20.15 -20.66
C SER A 141 -18.62 21.28 -19.94
N THR A 142 -17.98 22.16 -20.69
CA THR A 142 -17.44 23.43 -20.22
C THR A 142 -18.55 24.27 -19.56
N LYS A 143 -18.33 24.71 -18.32
CA LYS A 143 -19.24 25.63 -17.63
C LYS A 143 -19.16 27.02 -18.28
N LYS A 144 -20.34 27.55 -18.60
CA LYS A 144 -20.73 28.95 -18.87
C LYS A 144 -19.69 30.02 -18.47
N GLU A 145 -19.20 30.77 -19.45
CA GLU A 145 -18.94 32.19 -19.28
C GLU A 145 -20.26 32.95 -19.46
N LEU A 146 -20.71 33.61 -18.39
CA LEU A 146 -21.69 34.68 -18.42
C LEU A 146 -20.93 35.96 -18.13
N GLN A 147 -20.68 36.78 -19.14
CA GLN A 147 -20.51 38.22 -18.99
C GLN A 147 -21.27 38.89 -20.15
N ASN A 148 -22.31 39.62 -19.77
CA ASN A 148 -22.95 40.66 -20.58
C ASN A 148 -22.04 41.89 -20.63
#